data_AF-X1F9E8-F1
#
_entry.id   AF-X1F9E8-F1
#
_cell.length_a   1.000
_cell.length_b   1.000
_cell.length_c   1.000
_cell.angle_alpha   90.00
_cell.angle_beta   90.00
_cell.angle_gamma   90.00
#
_symmetry.space_group_name_H-M   'P 1'
#
loop_
_entity.id
_entity.type
_entity.pdbx_description
1 polymer ?
#
loop_
_entity_poly.entity_id
_entity_poly.type
_entity_poly.pdbx_seq_one_letter_code
_entity_poly.pdbx_strand_id
1 'polypeptide(L)'
;NTLFDRLVPDVMQDRTDRLALAAPAADALFAQAVGALDHGLISGEVRSVPIAAQDERPPLIVHLVPIRGAARDLFDRALAIVIVTPVVPAEVPTAEVLQGLFDLTPAEARVARGIGEGRTVEAIAIAFGISRETVRNQLKAVLAKTGLGRQVELAGLLAGAKVPPGSSAE
;
A
#
# COMPACT_ATOMS: atom_id res chain seq x y z
N ASN A 1 -10.55 18.70 -7.01
CA ASN A 1 -9.42 17.75 -7.22
C ASN A 1 -10.09 16.40 -7.08
N THR A 2 -10.34 15.68 -8.18
CA THR A 2 -11.28 14.55 -8.16
C THR A 2 -10.89 13.42 -7.20
N LEU A 3 -9.62 13.30 -6.84
CA LEU A 3 -9.15 12.37 -5.81
C LEU A 3 -9.51 12.83 -4.40
N PHE A 4 -9.33 14.12 -4.11
CA PHE A 4 -9.76 14.73 -2.84
C PHE A 4 -11.28 14.73 -2.70
N ASP A 5 -11.99 15.04 -3.78
CA ASP A 5 -13.46 15.11 -3.79
C ASP A 5 -14.09 13.73 -3.44
N ARG A 6 -13.40 12.61 -3.70
CA ARG A 6 -13.81 11.25 -3.28
C ARG A 6 -13.61 10.97 -1.79
N LEU A 7 -12.77 11.74 -1.12
CA LEU A 7 -12.51 11.61 0.32
C LEU A 7 -13.50 12.44 1.15
N VAL A 8 -14.24 13.36 0.52
CA VAL A 8 -15.20 14.24 1.20
C VAL A 8 -16.63 13.75 0.94
N PRO A 9 -17.50 13.66 1.96
CA PRO A 9 -17.30 14.05 3.36
C PRO A 9 -16.81 12.92 4.28
N ASP A 10 -16.63 11.72 3.73
CA ASP A 10 -16.64 10.51 4.56
C ASP A 10 -15.28 10.12 5.16
N VAL A 11 -14.17 10.65 4.63
CA VAL A 11 -12.82 10.54 5.21
C VAL A 11 -12.39 11.88 5.74
N MET A 12 -12.60 12.92 4.95
CA MET A 12 -12.27 14.31 5.23
C MET A 12 -13.53 15.16 5.22
N GLN A 13 -13.58 16.12 6.12
CA GLN A 13 -14.70 17.02 6.29
C GLN A 13 -14.18 18.44 6.23
N ASP A 14 -14.57 19.16 5.18
CA ASP A 14 -14.30 20.59 5.10
C ASP A 14 -15.24 21.31 6.09
N ARG A 15 -14.66 21.90 7.14
CA ARG A 15 -15.37 22.66 8.17
C ARG A 15 -14.94 24.11 8.09
N THR A 16 -15.77 25.00 8.63
CA THR A 16 -15.56 26.46 8.58
C THR A 16 -14.22 26.90 9.15
N ASP A 17 -13.69 26.18 10.15
CA ASP A 17 -12.47 26.49 10.88
C ASP A 17 -11.26 25.66 10.42
N ARG A 18 -11.47 24.40 10.02
CA ARG A 18 -10.40 23.50 9.60
C ARG A 18 -10.88 22.36 8.72
N LEU A 19 -9.93 21.72 8.04
CA LEU A 19 -10.13 20.37 7.54
C LEU A 19 -10.16 19.40 8.74
N ALA A 20 -11.20 18.59 8.85
CA ALA A 20 -11.36 17.56 9.88
C ALA A 20 -11.33 16.15 9.27
N LEU A 21 -10.99 15.14 10.06
CA LEU A 21 -11.13 13.74 9.68
C LEU A 21 -12.46 13.18 10.22
N ALA A 22 -13.15 12.34 9.45
CA ALA A 22 -14.44 11.78 9.88
C ALA A 22 -14.32 10.83 11.08
N ALA A 23 -13.17 10.16 11.24
CA ALA A 23 -12.89 9.26 12.35
C ALA A 23 -12.41 10.06 13.59
N PRO A 24 -13.14 10.05 14.73
CA PRO A 24 -12.84 10.94 15.86
C PRO A 24 -11.42 10.80 16.45
N ALA A 25 -10.92 9.56 16.58
CA ALA A 25 -9.58 9.32 17.11
C ALA A 25 -8.49 9.85 16.16
N ALA A 26 -8.69 9.71 14.85
CA ALA A 26 -7.79 10.26 13.85
C ALA A 26 -7.87 11.79 13.83
N ASP A 27 -9.07 12.36 13.89
CA ASP A 27 -9.28 13.81 13.91
C ASP A 27 -8.60 14.47 15.12
N ALA A 28 -8.65 13.85 16.29
CA ALA A 28 -7.95 14.36 17.47
C ALA A 28 -6.42 14.43 17.26
N LEU A 29 -5.82 13.42 16.62
CA LEU A 29 -4.39 13.41 16.30
C LEU A 29 -4.05 14.43 15.21
N PHE A 30 -4.92 14.57 14.21
CA PHE A 30 -4.77 15.53 13.13
C PHE A 30 -4.86 16.97 13.64
N ALA A 31 -5.85 17.25 14.49
CA ALA A 31 -6.02 18.53 15.19
C ALA A 31 -4.78 18.95 15.97
N GLN A 32 -4.19 18.03 16.74
CA GLN A 32 -2.97 18.28 17.50
C GLN A 32 -1.79 18.61 16.57
N ALA A 33 -1.67 17.89 15.45
CA ALA A 33 -0.60 18.13 14.47
C ALA A 33 -0.76 19.49 13.77
N VAL A 34 -1.98 19.86 13.35
CA VAL A 34 -2.27 21.17 12.75
C VAL A 34 -2.05 22.29 13.76
N GLY A 35 -2.54 22.15 14.99
CA GLY A 35 -2.32 23.14 16.05
C GLY A 35 -0.83 23.35 16.36
N ALA A 36 -0.04 22.28 16.39
CA ALA A 36 1.40 22.39 16.60
C ALA A 36 2.13 23.12 15.45
N LEU A 37 1.65 22.99 14.20
CA LEU A 37 2.18 23.75 13.06
C LEU A 37 1.82 25.24 13.14
N ASP A 38 0.57 25.53 13.47
CA ASP A 38 0.06 26.90 13.58
C ASP A 38 0.83 27.71 14.65
N HIS A 39 1.13 27.07 15.78
CA HIS A 39 1.93 27.67 16.86
C HIS A 39 3.44 27.64 16.61
N GLY A 40 3.90 27.14 15.45
CA GLY A 40 5.32 27.06 15.11
C GLY A 40 6.13 26.06 15.96
N LEU A 41 5.47 25.16 16.67
CA LEU A 41 6.11 24.18 17.57
C LEU A 41 6.78 23.04 16.79
N ILE A 42 6.42 22.85 15.53
CA ILE A 42 7.05 21.92 14.59
C ILE A 42 7.42 22.66 13.30
N SER A 43 8.72 22.64 12.98
CA SER A 43 9.28 23.37 11.84
C SER A 43 9.60 22.44 10.65
N GLY A 44 9.26 21.15 10.76
CA GLY A 44 9.72 20.23 9.73
C GLY A 44 9.46 18.73 9.79
N GLU A 45 8.95 18.22 10.91
CA GLU A 45 8.62 16.81 10.99
C GLU A 45 7.29 16.52 10.26
N VAL A 46 7.28 15.46 9.45
CA VAL A 46 6.05 14.94 8.87
C VAL A 46 5.27 14.25 9.98
N ARG A 47 4.00 14.62 10.15
CA ARG A 47 3.10 13.95 11.10
C ARG A 47 2.18 13.02 10.32
N SER A 48 2.08 11.77 10.76
CA SER A 48 1.24 10.75 10.13
C SER A 48 0.10 10.37 11.07
N VAL A 49 -1.12 10.36 10.55
CA VAL A 49 -2.34 10.00 11.28
C VAL A 49 -2.97 8.78 10.61
N PRO A 50 -3.03 7.62 11.28
CA PRO A 50 -3.69 6.45 10.73
C PRO A 50 -5.21 6.60 10.81
N ILE A 51 -5.91 6.16 9.77
CA ILE A 51 -7.35 5.99 9.72
C ILE A 51 -7.61 4.50 9.51
N ALA A 52 -8.34 3.89 10.45
CA ALA A 52 -8.72 2.48 10.35
C ALA A 52 -9.62 2.23 9.13
N ALA A 53 -9.61 1.00 8.63
CA ALA A 53 -10.52 0.57 7.57
C ALA A 53 -11.97 0.75 8.03
N GLN A 54 -12.85 1.18 7.11
CA GLN A 54 -14.29 1.32 7.33
C GLN A 54 -15.04 0.78 6.13
N ASP A 55 -15.96 -0.17 6.36
CA ASP A 55 -16.75 -0.84 5.33
C ASP A 55 -15.90 -1.33 4.14
N GLU A 56 -16.14 -0.80 2.94
CA GLU A 56 -15.44 -1.14 1.70
C GLU A 56 -14.12 -0.36 1.49
N ARG A 57 -13.71 0.48 2.44
CA ARG A 57 -12.54 1.35 2.28
C ARG A 57 -11.30 0.76 2.95
N PRO A 58 -10.16 0.77 2.24
CA PRO A 58 -8.90 0.33 2.82
C PRO A 58 -8.49 1.28 3.96
N PRO A 59 -7.65 0.81 4.91
CA PRO A 59 -7.04 1.70 5.88
C PRO A 59 -6.24 2.79 5.16
N LEU A 60 -6.20 4.01 5.73
CA LEU A 60 -5.53 5.16 5.13
C LEU A 60 -4.48 5.71 6.11
N ILE A 61 -3.45 6.38 5.58
CA ILE A 61 -2.56 7.23 6.36
C ILE A 61 -2.64 8.64 5.81
N VAL A 62 -2.89 9.60 6.69
CA VAL A 62 -2.84 11.03 6.38
C VAL A 62 -1.50 11.58 6.84
N HIS A 63 -0.69 12.06 5.91
CA HIS A 63 0.57 12.74 6.17
C HIS A 63 0.39 14.25 6.09
N LEU A 64 0.80 14.95 7.13
CA LEU A 64 0.88 16.40 7.20
C LEU A 64 2.35 16.80 7.01
N VAL A 65 2.65 17.37 5.85
CA VAL A 65 4.00 17.72 5.41
C VAL A 65 4.18 19.24 5.48
N PRO A 66 4.98 19.78 6.42
CA PRO A 66 5.15 21.23 6.57
C PRO A 66 5.81 21.89 5.35
N ILE A 67 5.28 23.04 4.91
CA ILE A 67 5.87 23.84 3.82
C ILE A 67 6.99 24.73 4.38
N ARG A 68 8.17 24.71 3.73
CA ARG A 68 9.40 25.41 4.16
C ARG A 68 9.94 26.40 3.13
N GLY A 69 10.76 27.35 3.59
CA GLY A 69 11.65 28.17 2.75
C GLY A 69 10.92 29.04 1.72
N ALA A 70 11.50 29.19 0.52
CA ALA A 70 10.94 29.99 -0.58
C ALA A 70 9.52 29.55 -1.02
N ALA A 71 9.10 28.32 -0.68
CA ALA A 71 7.72 27.88 -0.92
C ALA A 71 6.71 28.59 0.00
N ARG A 72 7.09 29.05 1.19
CA ARG A 72 6.23 29.93 2.01
C ARG A 72 6.03 31.31 1.38
N ASP A 73 7.01 31.78 0.60
CA ASP A 73 6.98 33.07 -0.11
C ASP A 73 6.04 33.02 -1.35
N LEU A 74 5.87 31.82 -1.94
CA LEU A 74 4.92 31.57 -3.03
C LEU A 74 3.52 31.17 -2.55
N PHE A 75 3.44 30.54 -1.37
CA PHE A 75 2.20 30.16 -0.71
C PHE A 75 2.04 30.93 0.60
N ASP A 76 1.78 32.23 0.50
CA ASP A 76 1.74 33.20 1.62
C ASP A 76 0.71 32.85 2.74
N ARG A 77 -0.09 31.78 2.55
CA ARG A 77 -1.11 31.30 3.50
C ARG A 77 -1.15 29.78 3.72
N ALA A 78 -0.22 29.00 3.15
CA ALA A 78 -0.23 27.53 3.31
C ALA A 78 0.84 27.06 4.31
N LEU A 79 0.40 26.37 5.37
CA LEU A 79 1.28 25.88 6.44
C LEU A 79 1.81 24.47 6.16
N ALA A 80 1.06 23.64 5.42
CA ALA A 80 1.40 22.25 5.13
C ALA A 80 0.69 21.72 3.89
N ILE A 81 1.21 20.62 3.35
CA ILE A 81 0.58 19.76 2.36
C ILE A 81 0.01 18.54 3.07
N VAL A 82 -1.24 18.19 2.78
CA VAL A 82 -1.86 16.96 3.24
C VAL A 82 -1.77 15.90 2.14
N ILE A 83 -1.17 14.76 2.44
CA ILE A 83 -1.07 13.62 1.54
C ILE A 83 -1.85 12.45 2.17
N VAL A 84 -2.77 11.85 1.41
CA VAL A 84 -3.55 10.69 1.87
C VAL A 84 -3.13 9.48 1.07
N THR A 85 -2.66 8.43 1.74
CA THR A 85 -2.22 7.19 1.11
C THR A 85 -3.08 6.03 1.60
N PRO A 86 -3.72 5.25 0.72
CA PRO A 86 -4.30 3.99 1.12
C PRO A 86 -3.21 2.99 1.45
N VAL A 87 -3.37 2.30 2.57
CA VAL A 87 -2.60 1.12 2.95
C VAL A 87 -3.27 -0.09 2.32
N VAL A 88 -3.21 -0.13 0.99
CA VAL A 88 -3.56 -1.32 0.23
C VAL A 88 -2.32 -2.20 0.11
N PRO A 89 -2.45 -3.53 0.21
CA PRO A 89 -1.41 -4.44 -0.28
C PRO A 89 -1.00 -4.01 -1.69
N ALA A 90 0.28 -4.06 -2.03
CA ALA A 90 0.67 -3.71 -3.39
C ALA A 90 -0.11 -4.62 -4.35
N GLU A 91 -0.70 -4.04 -5.39
CA GLU A 91 -1.33 -4.83 -6.43
C GLU A 91 -0.29 -5.78 -7.00
N VAL A 92 -0.60 -7.07 -6.95
CA VAL A 92 0.28 -8.11 -7.50
C VAL A 92 0.48 -7.81 -8.98
N PRO A 93 1.74 -7.74 -9.47
CA PRO A 93 1.99 -7.43 -10.87
C PRO A 93 1.22 -8.35 -11.81
N THR A 94 0.85 -7.83 -12.98
CA THR A 94 0.14 -8.64 -13.98
C THR A 94 1.03 -9.80 -14.45
N ALA A 95 0.41 -10.85 -14.98
CA ALA A 95 1.15 -12.01 -15.46
C ALA A 95 2.14 -11.63 -16.57
N GLU A 96 1.82 -10.64 -17.40
CA GLU A 96 2.69 -10.10 -18.46
C GLU A 96 3.94 -9.44 -17.86
N VAL A 97 3.78 -8.66 -16.80
CA VAL A 97 4.91 -8.04 -16.09
C VAL A 97 5.78 -9.11 -15.43
N LEU A 98 5.18 -10.11 -14.79
CA LEU A 98 5.92 -11.20 -14.16
C LEU A 98 6.72 -12.05 -15.17
N GLN A 99 6.20 -12.22 -16.40
CA GLN A 99 6.95 -12.87 -17.48
C GLN A 99 8.22 -12.08 -17.82
N GLY A 100 8.11 -10.77 -18.01
CA GLY A 100 9.26 -9.94 -18.36
C GLY A 100 10.28 -9.77 -17.23
N LEU A 101 9.86 -9.81 -15.97
CA LEU A 101 10.75 -9.62 -14.82
C LEU A 101 11.54 -10.88 -14.44
N PHE A 102 10.98 -12.06 -14.65
CA PHE A 102 11.55 -13.32 -14.15
C PHE A 102 11.66 -14.41 -15.23
N ASP A 103 11.54 -14.05 -16.51
CA ASP A 103 11.54 -14.98 -17.65
C ASP A 103 10.57 -16.16 -17.48
N LEU A 104 9.40 -15.87 -16.89
CA LEU A 104 8.35 -16.87 -16.69
C LEU A 104 7.65 -17.19 -18.01
N THR A 105 7.19 -18.42 -18.15
CA THR A 105 6.20 -18.78 -19.17
C THR A 105 4.83 -18.21 -18.79
N PRO A 106 3.88 -18.11 -19.74
CA PRO A 106 2.52 -17.67 -19.43
C PRO A 106 1.82 -18.49 -18.34
N ALA A 107 2.10 -19.80 -18.26
CA ALA A 107 1.52 -20.67 -17.24
C ALA A 107 2.13 -20.42 -15.86
N GLU A 108 3.45 -20.33 -15.79
CA GLU A 108 4.19 -19.99 -14.57
C GLU A 108 3.75 -18.63 -14.01
N ALA A 109 3.62 -17.62 -14.86
CA ALA A 109 3.21 -16.29 -14.45
C ALA A 109 1.79 -16.25 -13.88
N ARG A 110 0.86 -17.04 -14.46
CA ARG A 110 -0.50 -17.19 -13.90
C ARG A 110 -0.48 -17.82 -12.51
N VAL A 111 0.35 -18.84 -12.30
CA VAL A 111 0.52 -19.45 -10.96
C VAL A 111 1.17 -18.46 -10.00
N ALA A 112 2.27 -17.81 -10.40
CA ALA A 112 2.97 -16.81 -9.57
C ALA A 112 2.04 -15.69 -9.11
N ARG A 113 1.22 -15.15 -10.03
CA ARG A 113 0.22 -14.13 -9.71
C ARG A 113 -0.83 -14.64 -8.74
N GLY A 114 -1.35 -15.86 -8.94
CA GLY A 114 -2.29 -16.49 -8.00
C GLY A 114 -1.72 -16.64 -6.59
N ILE A 115 -0.44 -16.99 -6.47
CA ILE A 115 0.27 -17.05 -5.18
C ILE A 115 0.45 -15.66 -4.57
N GLY A 116 0.82 -14.65 -5.36
CA GLY A 116 0.91 -13.26 -4.91
C GLY A 116 -0.42 -12.71 -4.38
N GLU A 117 -1.54 -13.14 -4.98
CA GLU A 117 -2.90 -12.81 -4.52
C GLU A 117 -3.33 -13.58 -3.27
N GLY A 118 -2.46 -14.43 -2.71
CA GLY A 118 -2.76 -15.25 -1.53
C GLY A 118 -3.61 -16.49 -1.80
N ARG A 119 -3.80 -16.90 -3.08
CA ARG A 119 -4.53 -18.13 -3.40
C ARG A 119 -3.72 -19.37 -3.03
N THR A 120 -4.41 -20.42 -2.60
CA THR A 120 -3.79 -21.73 -2.38
C THR A 120 -3.56 -22.46 -3.70
N VAL A 121 -2.65 -23.45 -3.70
CA VAL A 121 -2.43 -24.36 -4.84
C VAL A 121 -3.74 -25.01 -5.28
N GLU A 122 -4.60 -25.39 -4.33
CA GLU A 122 -5.93 -25.96 -4.59
C GLU A 122 -6.83 -24.98 -5.35
N ALA A 123 -6.91 -23.73 -4.87
CA ALA A 123 -7.74 -22.70 -5.49
C ALA A 123 -7.26 -22.35 -6.90
N ILE A 124 -5.95 -22.32 -7.12
CA ILE A 124 -5.34 -22.09 -8.44
C ILE A 124 -5.66 -23.25 -9.39
N ALA A 125 -5.55 -24.50 -8.91
CA ALA A 125 -5.88 -25.69 -9.69
C ALA A 125 -7.33 -25.67 -10.16
N ILE A 126 -8.27 -25.35 -9.26
CA ILE A 126 -9.69 -25.19 -9.56
C ILE A 126 -9.91 -24.05 -10.56
N ALA A 127 -9.32 -22.87 -10.31
CA ALA A 127 -9.51 -21.68 -11.14
C ALA A 127 -9.02 -21.86 -12.58
N PHE A 128 -7.97 -22.65 -12.79
CA PHE A 128 -7.39 -22.89 -14.12
C PHE A 128 -7.78 -24.23 -14.74
N GLY A 129 -8.60 -25.05 -14.05
CA GLY A 129 -9.03 -26.36 -14.55
C GLY A 129 -7.88 -27.35 -14.76
N ILE A 130 -6.83 -27.27 -13.92
CA ILE A 130 -5.64 -28.13 -14.00
C ILE A 130 -5.43 -28.92 -12.70
N SER A 131 -4.59 -29.95 -12.73
CA SER A 131 -4.30 -30.72 -11.54
C SER A 131 -3.45 -29.94 -10.54
N ARG A 132 -3.60 -30.26 -9.24
CA ARG A 132 -2.74 -29.72 -8.18
C ARG A 132 -1.26 -29.98 -8.44
N GLU A 133 -0.96 -31.13 -9.01
CA GLU A 133 0.40 -31.52 -9.34
C GLU A 133 1.00 -30.64 -10.44
N THR A 134 0.18 -30.29 -11.43
CA THR A 134 0.55 -29.32 -12.48
C THR A 134 0.86 -27.96 -11.86
N VAL A 135 0.05 -27.47 -10.92
CA VAL A 135 0.31 -26.20 -10.22
C VAL A 135 1.58 -26.29 -9.38
N ARG A 136 1.82 -27.38 -8.66
CA ARG A 136 3.04 -27.57 -7.87
C ARG A 136 4.30 -27.58 -8.75
N ASN A 137 4.24 -28.24 -9.91
CA ASN A 137 5.35 -28.27 -10.85
C ASN A 137 5.65 -26.87 -11.43
N GLN A 138 4.61 -26.13 -11.80
CA GLN A 138 4.76 -24.74 -12.24
C GLN A 138 5.30 -23.84 -11.12
N LEU A 139 4.82 -23.99 -9.88
CA LEU A 139 5.32 -23.26 -8.72
C LEU A 139 6.80 -23.54 -8.45
N LYS A 140 7.24 -24.80 -8.58
CA LYS A 140 8.65 -25.17 -8.43
C LYS A 140 9.53 -24.48 -9.48
N ALA A 141 9.07 -24.41 -10.73
CA ALA A 141 9.76 -23.70 -11.80
C ALA A 141 9.82 -22.18 -11.53
N VAL A 142 8.72 -21.59 -11.06
CA VAL A 142 8.68 -20.17 -10.65
C VAL A 142 9.70 -19.91 -9.55
N LEU A 143 9.68 -20.68 -8.47
CA LEU A 143 10.61 -20.51 -7.34
C LEU A 143 12.07 -20.57 -7.80
N ALA A 144 12.42 -21.51 -8.69
CA ALA A 144 13.76 -21.60 -9.27
C ALA A 144 14.13 -20.37 -10.10
N LYS A 145 13.22 -19.86 -10.95
CA LYS A 145 13.45 -18.67 -11.79
C LYS A 145 13.51 -17.37 -10.99
N THR A 146 12.80 -17.29 -9.87
CA THR A 146 12.83 -16.13 -8.96
C THR A 146 13.96 -16.21 -7.94
N GLY A 147 14.69 -17.34 -7.85
CA GLY A 147 15.73 -17.56 -6.84
C GLY A 147 15.20 -17.72 -5.41
N LEU A 148 13.94 -18.13 -5.24
CA LEU A 148 13.27 -18.26 -3.95
C LEU A 148 13.15 -19.73 -3.54
N GLY A 149 13.13 -19.99 -2.23
CA GLY A 149 13.02 -21.34 -1.69
C GLY A 149 11.60 -21.73 -1.29
N ARG A 150 10.76 -20.75 -0.97
CA ARG A 150 9.44 -21.00 -0.37
C ARG A 150 8.31 -20.21 -1.03
N GLN A 151 7.13 -20.83 -1.14
CA GLN A 151 5.92 -20.18 -1.63
C GLN A 151 5.58 -18.88 -0.88
N VAL A 152 5.82 -18.85 0.44
CA VAL A 152 5.58 -17.66 1.28
C VAL A 152 6.52 -16.51 0.92
N GLU A 153 7.77 -16.80 0.54
CA GLU A 153 8.72 -15.79 0.08
C GLU A 153 8.26 -15.17 -1.24
N LEU A 154 7.74 -16.01 -2.16
CA LEU A 154 7.15 -15.54 -3.42
C LEU A 154 5.93 -14.66 -3.18
N ALA A 155 5.00 -15.10 -2.31
CA ALA A 155 3.83 -14.31 -1.95
C ALA A 155 4.22 -12.94 -1.37
N GLY A 156 5.21 -12.90 -0.47
CA GLY A 156 5.72 -11.66 0.11
C GLY A 156 6.33 -10.72 -0.93
N LEU A 157 7.22 -11.25 -1.79
CA LEU A 157 7.85 -10.49 -2.85
C LEU A 157 6.82 -9.83 -3.77
N LEU A 158 5.81 -10.60 -4.18
CA LEU A 158 4.82 -10.17 -5.15
C LEU A 158 3.73 -9.26 -4.55
N ALA A 159 3.44 -9.38 -3.26
CA ALA A 159 2.51 -8.49 -2.55
C ALA A 159 3.16 -7.16 -2.13
N GLY A 160 4.41 -6.91 -2.53
CA GLY A 160 5.17 -5.72 -2.13
C GLY A 160 5.49 -5.68 -0.63
N ALA A 161 5.30 -6.79 0.07
CA ALA A 161 5.76 -6.91 1.45
C ALA A 161 7.29 -6.97 1.41
N LYS A 162 7.95 -6.16 2.26
CA LYS A 162 9.39 -6.34 2.50
C LYS A 162 9.62 -7.79 2.93
N VAL A 163 10.13 -8.62 2.02
CA VAL A 163 10.57 -9.98 2.34
C VAL A 163 11.67 -9.82 3.39
N PRO A 164 11.50 -10.28 4.65
CA PRO A 164 12.61 -10.27 5.59
C PRO A 164 13.71 -11.14 4.97
N PRO A 165 15.00 -10.74 5.05
CA PRO A 165 16.08 -11.55 4.51
C PRO A 165 15.96 -12.95 5.09
N GLY A 166 15.88 -13.94 4.20
CA GLY A 166 15.81 -15.33 4.59
C GLY A 166 16.97 -15.64 5.53
N SER A 167 16.63 -16.13 6.73
CA SER A 167 17.59 -16.81 7.58
C SER A 167 18.13 -18.00 6.78
N SER A 168 19.33 -17.83 6.21
CA SER A 168 20.18 -18.94 5.82
C SER A 168 20.62 -19.62 7.12
N ALA A 169 20.11 -20.83 7.33
CA ALA A 169 20.67 -21.75 8.30
C ALA A 169 22.07 -22.18 7.82
N GLU A 170 23.07 -21.99 8.68
CA GLU A 170 24.19 -22.93 8.82
C GLU A 170 23.69 -24.26 9.41
#